data_AF-W8F3J1-F1
#
_entry.id   AF-W8F3J1-F1
#
_cell.length_a   1.000
_cell.length_b   1.000
_cell.length_c   1.000
_cell.angle_alpha   90.00
_cell.angle_beta   90.00
_cell.angle_gamma   90.00
#
_symmetry.space_group_name_H-M   'P 1'
#
loop_
_entity.id
_entity.type
_entity.pdbx_description
1 polymer ?
#
loop_
_entity_poly.entity_id
_entity_poly.type
_entity_poly.pdbx_seq_one_letter_code
_entity_poly.pdbx_strand_id
1 'polypeptide(L)'
;MLHQFSWTRLLGMALVGGVLYSWEVPAFFRWIDRQVPERPDGGLGRQWLRAALSQVYFNPLWIVRHYVFLRLFGGQVEQISWALLPLAGRSFLVNVPVALVVNYYIQNKVAPDWRFVASALFSGIMAVYYALSATWL
;
A
#
# COMPACT_ATOMS: atom_id res chain seq x y z
N MET A 1 -11.28 -18.11 -17.27
CA MET A 1 -11.03 -16.87 -16.49
C MET A 1 -12.18 -16.46 -15.55
N LEU A 2 -13.41 -16.98 -15.71
CA LEU A 2 -14.57 -16.61 -14.87
C LEU A 2 -14.59 -17.22 -13.44
N HIS A 3 -13.62 -18.07 -13.07
CA HIS A 3 -13.61 -18.77 -11.77
C HIS A 3 -12.56 -18.29 -10.74
N GLN A 4 -11.82 -17.22 -11.03
CA GLN A 4 -10.83 -16.65 -10.08
C GLN A 4 -11.36 -15.45 -9.28
N PHE A 5 -12.54 -14.94 -9.65
CA PHE A 5 -13.21 -13.89 -8.91
C PHE A 5 -13.85 -14.49 -7.65
N SER A 6 -13.62 -13.84 -6.51
CA SER A 6 -14.11 -14.29 -5.20
C SER A 6 -14.77 -13.11 -4.50
N TRP A 7 -16.08 -13.23 -4.27
CA TRP A 7 -16.86 -12.25 -3.52
C TRP A 7 -16.36 -12.12 -2.08
N THR A 8 -15.97 -13.24 -1.46
CA THR A 8 -15.42 -13.24 -0.09
C THR A 8 -14.11 -12.47 -0.03
N ARG A 9 -13.22 -12.63 -1.01
CA ARG A 9 -11.97 -11.86 -1.10
C ARG A 9 -12.25 -10.37 -1.31
N LEU A 10 -13.19 -10.03 -2.19
CA LEU A 10 -13.56 -8.63 -2.42
C LEU A 10 -14.10 -7.98 -1.14
N LEU A 11 -15.12 -8.58 -0.52
CA LEU A 11 -15.76 -8.05 0.68
C LEU A 11 -14.79 -8.02 1.86
N GLY A 12 -14.01 -9.08 2.06
CA GLY A 12 -13.01 -9.15 3.12
C GLY A 12 -11.92 -8.07 2.98
N MET A 13 -11.40 -7.87 1.78
CA MET A 13 -10.42 -6.81 1.53
C MET A 13 -11.04 -5.41 1.62
N ALA A 14 -12.31 -5.24 1.22
CA ALA A 14 -13.03 -3.99 1.42
C ALA A 14 -13.21 -3.66 2.91
N LEU A 15 -13.52 -4.66 3.75
CA LEU A 15 -13.59 -4.50 5.21
C LEU A 15 -12.24 -4.17 5.83
N VAL A 16 -11.17 -4.87 5.44
CA VAL A 16 -9.81 -4.55 5.89
C VAL A 16 -9.42 -3.12 5.49
N GLY A 17 -9.72 -2.72 4.26
CA GLY A 17 -9.48 -1.36 3.77
C GLY A 17 -10.28 -0.31 4.55
N GLY A 18 -11.58 -0.56 4.74
CA GLY A 18 -12.52 0.38 5.36
C GLY A 18 -12.40 0.49 6.88
N VAL A 19 -11.83 -0.52 7.55
CA VAL A 19 -11.71 -0.54 9.02
C VAL A 19 -10.26 -0.46 9.47
N LEU A 20 -9.41 -1.41 9.06
CA LEU A 20 -8.04 -1.49 9.56
C LEU A 20 -7.15 -0.42 8.91
N TYR A 21 -7.12 -0.39 7.59
CA TYR A 21 -6.22 0.53 6.87
C TYR A 21 -6.71 1.98 6.91
N SER A 22 -8.02 2.22 6.95
CA SER A 22 -8.59 3.56 7.13
C SER A 22 -8.25 4.19 8.48
N TRP A 23 -7.87 3.37 9.47
CA TRP A 23 -7.40 3.87 10.75
C TRP A 23 -5.87 3.97 10.81
N GLU A 24 -5.16 2.90 10.46
CA GLU A 24 -3.69 2.82 10.58
C GLU A 24 -2.95 3.77 9.63
N VAL A 25 -3.35 3.84 8.36
CA VAL A 25 -2.62 4.61 7.34
C VAL A 25 -2.70 6.12 7.63
N PRO A 26 -3.88 6.72 7.91
CA PRO A 26 -3.95 8.11 8.33
C PRO A 26 -3.20 8.37 9.65
N ALA A 27 -3.22 7.42 10.59
CA ALA A 27 -2.50 7.57 11.84
C ALA A 27 -0.98 7.67 11.61
N PHE A 28 -0.45 6.84 10.71
CA PHE A 28 0.96 6.90 10.32
C PHE A 28 1.29 8.20 9.57
N PHE A 29 0.43 8.65 8.64
CA PHE A 29 0.64 9.93 7.94
C PHE A 29 0.62 11.13 8.89
N ARG A 30 -0.29 11.15 9.87
CA ARG A 30 -0.27 12.17 10.93
C ARG A 30 1.00 12.09 11.79
N TRP A 31 1.55 10.90 12.02
CA TRP A 31 2.84 10.75 12.68
C TRP A 31 3.97 11.36 11.84
N ILE A 32 4.00 11.13 10.51
CA ILE A 32 4.96 11.78 9.60
C ILE A 32 4.84 13.30 9.70
N ASP A 33 3.62 13.85 9.71
CA ASP A 33 3.39 15.29 9.84
C ASP A 33 3.95 15.89 11.13
N ARG A 34 3.92 15.13 12.23
CA ARG A 34 4.54 15.55 13.49
C ARG A 34 6.06 15.49 13.45
N GLN A 35 6.63 14.46 12.81
CA GLN A 35 8.09 14.28 12.72
C GLN A 35 8.74 15.25 11.72
N VAL A 36 8.10 15.46 10.57
CA VAL A 36 8.60 16.29 9.49
C VAL A 36 7.48 17.22 9.03
N PRO A 37 7.19 18.31 9.77
CA PRO A 37 6.11 19.23 9.41
C PRO A 37 6.27 19.76 7.98
N GLU A 38 5.13 19.84 7.29
CA GLU A 38 5.02 20.43 5.96
C GLU A 38 5.31 21.93 6.05
N ARG A 39 6.23 22.40 5.20
CA ARG A 39 6.62 23.80 5.12
C ARG A 39 6.69 24.20 3.64
N PRO A 40 6.04 25.30 3.24
CA PRO A 40 6.08 25.80 1.87
C PRO A 40 7.51 25.98 1.34
N ASP A 41 8.42 26.46 2.19
CA ASP A 41 9.84 26.69 1.87
C ASP A 41 10.74 25.51 2.32
N GLY A 42 10.15 24.35 2.59
CA GLY A 42 10.88 23.17 3.02
C GLY A 42 11.80 22.65 1.93
N GLY A 43 13.10 22.56 2.23
CA GLY A 43 14.09 22.03 1.28
C GLY A 43 13.74 20.62 0.77
N LEU A 44 14.13 20.33 -0.47
CA LEU A 44 13.83 19.08 -1.18
C LEU A 44 14.12 17.81 -0.36
N GLY A 45 15.19 17.81 0.45
CA GLY A 45 15.52 16.68 1.32
C GLY A 45 14.41 16.33 2.33
N ARG A 46 13.68 17.31 2.85
CA ARG A 46 12.54 17.07 3.77
C ARG A 46 11.36 16.46 3.04
N GLN A 47 11.10 16.90 1.81
CA GLN A 47 10.01 16.39 0.97
C GLN A 47 10.24 14.91 0.63
N TRP A 48 11.48 14.56 0.28
CA TRP A 48 11.90 13.17 0.08
C TRP A 48 11.91 12.36 1.36
N LEU A 49 12.29 12.94 2.51
CA LEU A 49 12.23 12.24 3.79
C LEU A 49 10.79 11.83 4.14
N ARG A 50 9.81 12.71 3.91
CA ARG A 50 8.38 12.37 4.11
C ARG A 50 7.96 11.22 3.20
N ALA A 51 8.36 11.25 1.93
CA ALA A 51 8.11 10.17 0.97
C ALA A 51 8.74 8.84 1.40
N ALA A 52 10.01 8.88 1.85
CA ALA A 52 10.74 7.72 2.32
C ALA A 52 10.11 7.12 3.59
N LEU A 53 9.69 7.95 4.56
CA LEU A 53 8.97 7.49 5.74
C LEU A 53 7.65 6.80 5.37
N SER A 54 6.89 7.37 4.42
CA SER A 54 5.69 6.71 3.88
C SER A 54 6.03 5.37 3.23
N GLN A 55 7.11 5.29 2.44
CA GLN A 55 7.56 4.05 1.81
C GLN A 55 7.99 2.99 2.83
N VAL A 56 8.61 3.39 3.95
CA VAL A 56 9.01 2.50 5.04
C VAL A 56 7.79 1.90 5.75
N TYR A 57 6.67 2.60 5.82
CA TYR A 57 5.43 1.99 6.31
C TYR A 57 4.94 0.87 5.39
N PHE A 58 4.98 1.09 4.08
CA PHE A 58 4.64 0.07 3.06
C PHE A 58 5.80 -0.90 2.77
N ASN A 59 6.54 -1.31 3.80
CA ASN A 59 7.63 -2.27 3.72
C ASN A 59 7.15 -3.71 3.40
N PRO A 60 8.06 -4.67 3.17
CA PRO A 60 7.68 -6.05 2.88
C PRO A 60 6.76 -6.71 3.92
N LEU A 61 6.84 -6.37 5.21
CA LEU A 61 5.95 -6.95 6.22
C LEU A 61 4.51 -6.48 6.05
N TRP A 62 4.30 -5.21 5.67
CA TRP A 62 2.96 -4.71 5.32
C TRP A 62 2.39 -5.47 4.13
N ILE A 63 3.23 -5.74 3.11
CA ILE A 63 2.85 -6.51 1.93
C ILE A 63 2.54 -7.97 2.28
N VAL A 64 3.34 -8.61 3.14
CA VAL A 64 3.03 -9.96 3.66
C VAL A 64 1.67 -9.97 4.34
N ARG A 65 1.42 -9.01 5.24
CA ARG A 65 0.11 -8.88 5.91
C ARG A 65 -1.03 -8.78 4.90
N HIS A 66 -0.87 -8.00 3.84
CA HIS A 66 -1.85 -7.90 2.77
C HIS A 66 -2.06 -9.24 2.03
N TYR A 67 -0.97 -9.98 1.73
CA TYR A 67 -1.06 -11.32 1.14
C TYR A 67 -1.73 -12.35 2.04
N VAL A 68 -1.54 -12.25 3.35
CA VAL A 68 -2.23 -13.09 4.34
C VAL A 68 -3.73 -12.84 4.27
N PHE A 69 -4.18 -11.58 4.27
CA PHE A 69 -5.62 -11.27 4.15
C PHE A 69 -6.20 -11.77 2.82
N LEU A 70 -5.50 -11.59 1.71
CA LEU A 70 -5.95 -12.09 0.40
C LEU A 70 -6.14 -13.61 0.39
N ARG A 71 -5.24 -14.36 1.01
CA ARG A 71 -5.33 -15.83 1.12
C ARG A 71 -6.42 -16.25 2.11
N LEU A 72 -6.52 -15.58 3.25
CA LEU A 72 -7.53 -15.83 4.26
C LEU A 72 -8.94 -15.67 3.67
N PHE A 73 -9.24 -14.52 3.07
CA PHE A 73 -10.56 -14.26 2.47
C PHE A 73 -10.76 -14.98 1.14
N GLY A 74 -9.67 -15.45 0.51
CA GLY A 74 -9.70 -16.33 -0.65
C GLY A 74 -9.90 -17.81 -0.31
N GLY A 75 -9.93 -18.19 0.96
CA GLY A 75 -10.07 -19.59 1.41
C GLY A 75 -8.82 -20.46 1.22
N GLN A 76 -7.66 -19.84 0.97
CA GLN A 76 -6.38 -20.50 0.69
C GLN A 76 -5.46 -20.45 1.91
N VAL A 77 -5.99 -20.81 3.08
CA VAL A 77 -5.30 -20.66 4.38
C VAL A 77 -4.04 -21.53 4.44
N GLU A 78 -4.07 -22.70 3.80
CA GLU A 78 -2.96 -23.64 3.65
C GLU A 78 -1.76 -23.06 2.89
N GLN A 79 -1.97 -21.99 2.11
CA GLN A 79 -0.91 -21.31 1.35
C GLN A 79 -0.25 -20.19 2.16
N ILE A 80 -0.71 -19.93 3.39
CA ILE A 80 -0.07 -18.97 4.30
C ILE A 80 1.18 -19.64 4.87
N SER A 81 2.34 -19.21 4.38
CA SER A 81 3.63 -19.77 4.79
C SER A 81 4.73 -18.71 4.78
N TRP A 82 5.91 -19.07 5.27
CA TRP A 82 7.10 -18.22 5.23
C TRP A 82 7.54 -17.85 3.80
N ALA A 83 7.08 -18.58 2.78
CA ALA A 83 7.34 -18.24 1.38
C ALA A 83 6.72 -16.90 0.96
N LEU A 84 5.75 -16.36 1.73
CA LEU A 84 5.19 -15.03 1.48
C LEU A 84 6.20 -13.91 1.69
N LEU A 85 7.19 -14.09 2.57
CA LEU A 85 8.18 -13.06 2.88
C LEU A 85 9.11 -12.74 1.69
N PRO A 86 9.79 -13.72 1.05
CA PRO A 86 10.58 -13.44 -0.15
C PRO A 86 9.73 -12.97 -1.32
N LEU A 87 8.48 -13.44 -1.45
CA LEU A 87 7.54 -12.93 -2.44
C LEU A 87 7.25 -11.43 -2.24
N ALA A 88 6.88 -11.05 -1.01
CA ALA A 88 6.65 -9.66 -0.64
C ALA A 88 7.89 -8.79 -0.81
N GLY A 89 9.08 -9.32 -0.50
CA GLY A 89 10.35 -8.63 -0.74
C GLY A 89 10.58 -8.32 -2.22
N ARG A 90 10.32 -9.28 -3.12
CA ARG A 90 10.41 -9.04 -4.57
C ARG A 90 9.37 -8.02 -5.04
N SER A 91 8.12 -8.16 -4.61
CA SER A 91 7.06 -7.20 -4.94
C SER A 91 7.37 -5.79 -4.45
N PHE A 92 7.96 -5.66 -3.26
CA PHE A 92 8.44 -4.40 -2.73
C PHE A 92 9.50 -3.79 -3.65
N LEU A 93 10.55 -4.53 -3.99
CA LEU A 93 11.65 -4.02 -4.83
C LEU A 93 11.18 -3.56 -6.21
N VAL A 94 10.24 -4.30 -6.83
CA VAL A 94 9.67 -3.94 -8.13
C VAL A 94 8.79 -2.67 -8.01
N ASN A 95 8.04 -2.51 -6.93
CA ASN A 95 7.10 -1.41 -6.76
C ASN A 95 7.75 -0.12 -6.22
N VAL A 96 8.83 -0.23 -5.43
CA VAL A 96 9.48 0.90 -4.73
C VAL A 96 9.76 2.10 -5.64
N PRO A 97 10.32 1.96 -6.86
CA PRO A 97 10.62 3.12 -7.71
C PRO A 97 9.39 3.98 -8.01
N VAL A 98 8.27 3.34 -8.34
CA VAL A 98 7.00 4.01 -8.66
C VAL A 98 6.33 4.50 -7.38
N ALA A 99 6.25 3.64 -6.37
CA ALA A 99 5.61 3.94 -5.10
C ALA A 99 6.27 5.12 -4.38
N LEU A 100 7.59 5.28 -4.47
CA LEU A 100 8.31 6.38 -3.84
C LEU A 100 7.96 7.74 -4.48
N VAL A 101 7.82 7.79 -5.80
CA VAL A 101 7.41 9.01 -6.53
C VAL A 101 5.96 9.38 -6.20
N VAL A 102 5.06 8.40 -6.16
CA VAL A 102 3.67 8.64 -5.78
C VAL A 102 3.56 9.06 -4.31
N ASN A 103 4.31 8.42 -3.42
CA ASN A 103 4.40 8.82 -2.02
C ASN A 103 4.95 10.23 -1.86
N TYR A 104 5.92 10.64 -2.68
CA TYR A 104 6.39 12.02 -2.70
C TYR A 104 5.27 12.99 -3.04
N TYR A 105 4.47 12.70 -4.08
CA TYR A 105 3.34 13.52 -4.45
C TYR A 105 2.29 13.57 -3.32
N ILE A 106 1.86 12.41 -2.80
CA ILE A 106 0.85 12.32 -1.74
C ILE A 106 1.28 13.08 -0.48
N GLN A 107 2.52 12.88 -0.04
CA GLN A 107 2.99 13.47 1.22
C GLN A 107 3.25 14.98 1.15
N ASN A 108 3.40 15.56 -0.04
CA ASN A 108 3.81 16.96 -0.19
C ASN A 108 2.86 17.84 -1.01
N LYS A 109 1.88 17.25 -1.71
CA LYS A 109 0.96 17.98 -2.60
C LYS A 109 -0.52 17.67 -2.34
N VAL A 110 -0.83 16.54 -1.70
CA VAL A 110 -2.21 16.19 -1.34
C VAL A 110 -2.52 16.69 0.06
N ALA A 111 -3.65 17.37 0.20
CA ALA A 111 -4.15 17.85 1.49
C ALA A 111 -4.26 16.69 2.51
N PRO A 112 -3.92 16.89 3.79
CA PRO A 112 -3.81 15.81 4.78
C PRO A 112 -5.01 14.87 4.83
N ASP A 113 -6.23 15.40 4.77
CA ASP A 113 -7.48 14.63 4.86
C ASP A 113 -7.70 13.70 3.65
N TRP A 114 -7.12 14.03 2.49
CA TRP A 114 -7.26 13.28 1.24
C TRP A 114 -6.12 12.27 0.99
N ARG A 115 -5.04 12.31 1.78
CA ARG A 115 -3.85 11.46 1.55
C ARG A 115 -4.17 9.97 1.58
N PHE A 116 -5.06 9.54 2.47
CA PHE A 116 -5.49 8.15 2.53
C PHE A 116 -6.26 7.73 1.29
N VAL A 117 -7.20 8.56 0.84
CA VAL A 117 -7.98 8.29 -0.37
C VAL A 117 -7.05 8.20 -1.59
N ALA A 118 -6.12 9.16 -1.74
CA ALA A 118 -5.13 9.14 -2.82
C ALA A 118 -4.25 7.88 -2.78
N SER A 119 -3.79 7.48 -1.59
CA SER A 119 -2.99 6.26 -1.39
C SER A 119 -3.80 5.00 -1.70
N ALA A 120 -5.04 4.91 -1.25
CA ALA A 120 -5.93 3.77 -1.49
C ALA A 120 -6.27 3.63 -2.98
N LEU A 121 -6.55 4.74 -3.67
CA LEU A 121 -6.78 4.75 -5.12
C LEU A 121 -5.55 4.26 -5.88
N PHE A 122 -4.35 4.77 -5.55
CA PHE A 122 -3.11 4.29 -6.14
C PHE A 122 -2.93 2.77 -5.92
N SER A 123 -3.12 2.28 -4.70
CA SER A 123 -3.04 0.85 -4.41
C SER A 123 -4.07 0.01 -5.19
N GLY A 124 -5.30 0.51 -5.32
CA GLY A 124 -6.34 -0.15 -6.11
C GLY A 124 -5.98 -0.24 -7.60
N ILE A 125 -5.47 0.85 -8.18
CA ILE A 125 -4.99 0.87 -9.57
C ILE A 125 -3.84 -0.13 -9.74
N MET A 126 -2.86 -0.13 -8.83
CA MET A 126 -1.72 -1.06 -8.90
C MET A 126 -2.17 -2.52 -8.77
N ALA A 127 -3.18 -2.81 -7.95
CA ALA A 127 -3.72 -4.16 -7.85
C ALA A 127 -4.34 -4.64 -9.17
N VAL A 128 -5.10 -3.79 -9.86
CA VAL A 128 -5.66 -4.10 -11.19
C VAL A 128 -4.54 -4.23 -12.22
N TYR A 129 -3.60 -3.28 -12.24
CA TYR A 129 -2.45 -3.29 -13.16
C TYR A 129 -1.64 -4.58 -13.03
N TYR A 130 -1.32 -5.01 -11.79
CA TYR A 130 -0.56 -6.24 -11.58
C TYR A 130 -1.35 -7.48 -11.97
N ALA A 131 -2.65 -7.52 -11.67
CA ALA A 131 -3.52 -8.62 -12.10
C ALA A 131 -3.55 -8.75 -13.63
N LEU A 132 -3.60 -7.62 -14.35
CA LEU A 132 -3.49 -7.60 -15.81
C LEU A 132 -2.09 -8.03 -16.25
N SER A 133 -1.02 -7.47 -15.69
CA SER A 133 0.34 -7.84 -16.11
C SER A 133 0.65 -9.34 -15.99
N ALA A 134 0.02 -10.02 -15.02
CA ALA A 134 0.18 -11.45 -14.81
C ALA A 134 -0.49 -12.32 -15.88
N THR A 135 -1.37 -11.76 -16.73
CA THR A 135 -2.02 -12.50 -17.83
C THR A 135 -1.48 -12.15 -19.21
N TRP A 136 -0.70 -11.07 -19.34
CA TRP A 136 -0.14 -10.59 -20.62
C TRP A 136 1.36 -10.91 -20.77
N LEU A 137 2.01 -11.33 -19.68
CA LEU A 137 3.36 -11.91 -19.65
C LEU A 137 3.25 -13.43 -19.48
#